data_AF-A0A9P5J6Y7-F1
#
_entry.id   AF-A0A9P5J6Y7-F1
#
_cell.length_a   1.000
_cell.length_b   1.000
_cell.length_c   1.000
_cell.angle_alpha   90.00
_cell.angle_beta   90.00
_cell.angle_gamma   90.00
#
_symmetry.space_group_name_H-M   'P 1'
#
loop_
_entity.id
_entity.type
_entity.pdbx_description
1 polymer ?
#
loop_
_entity_poly.entity_id
_entity_poly.type
_entity_poly.pdbx_seq_one_letter_code
_entity_poly.pdbx_strand_id
1 'polypeptide(L)'
;MSEDATATSSLLENIDTSPDTESTAFSDSASDNDFEHEQSPKIPLSKGKDADDQEDDLYLQTSTLGCYEMIEEISRSRKKRFPGVGLLEHVEGFREDWPYVARFLGDCAEQGGAPLLALWLIARVILAASPAISLYFSARLMNFIQALIRQETGKQIIGFSEFYHVAGSVLVWRLLNVQADSVFERHIERPLQHRINSFFQERLFQARARLDLPTSSDPIVEARFGDIGPDWVKDQGWRMLSTFAVVPSSIFSIIAQISVLYGLIQSEGGGWFAIFAAVGPILDFLTWNLGYSRGRGIYYIGLPL
;
A
#
# COMPACT_ATOMS: atom_id res chain seq x y z
N MET A 1 -25.72 -55.10 21.64
CA MET A 1 -24.44 -55.48 20.99
C MET A 1 -23.88 -54.19 20.41
N SER A 2 -22.78 -53.60 20.85
CA SER A 2 -21.72 -53.89 21.82
C SER A 2 -20.97 -52.53 21.89
N GLU A 3 -20.86 -51.91 23.08
CA GLU A 3 -19.58 -51.72 23.80
C GLU A 3 -18.57 -50.86 23.02
N ASP A 4 -18.28 -49.64 23.47
CA ASP A 4 -17.32 -49.26 24.52
C ASP A 4 -15.89 -49.07 23.99
N ALA A 5 -15.18 -48.16 24.67
CA ALA A 5 -13.81 -47.70 24.47
C ALA A 5 -13.66 -46.66 23.34
N THR A 6 -13.11 -45.47 23.60
CA THR A 6 -11.77 -45.33 24.16
C THR A 6 -11.61 -43.97 24.84
N ALA A 7 -11.26 -44.03 26.13
CA ALA A 7 -10.66 -42.95 26.88
C ALA A 7 -9.18 -42.81 26.49
N THR A 8 -8.70 -41.59 26.24
CA THR A 8 -7.29 -41.16 26.45
C THR A 8 -7.08 -39.71 26.01
N SER A 9 -6.90 -38.79 26.96
CA SER A 9 -5.95 -37.65 26.91
C SER A 9 -6.35 -36.58 27.91
N SER A 10 -6.20 -36.90 29.18
CA SER A 10 -6.12 -35.94 30.29
C SER A 10 -4.69 -36.02 30.83
N LEU A 11 -3.72 -35.51 30.07
CA LEU A 11 -2.32 -35.39 30.47
C LEU A 11 -1.61 -34.34 29.58
N LEU A 12 -1.77 -33.07 29.94
CA LEU A 12 -0.80 -31.99 29.74
C LEU A 12 -1.01 -31.07 30.94
N GLU A 13 -0.40 -31.38 32.07
CA GLU A 13 0.99 -31.03 32.41
C GLU A 13 1.11 -29.52 32.65
N ASN A 14 0.94 -29.20 33.94
CA ASN A 14 1.38 -27.98 34.58
C ASN A 14 2.82 -27.67 34.15
N ILE A 15 3.00 -26.63 33.33
CA ILE A 15 4.28 -25.95 33.22
C ILE A 15 4.11 -24.62 33.97
N ASP A 16 4.45 -24.73 35.26
CA ASP A 16 4.70 -23.62 36.15
C ASP A 16 6.13 -23.15 35.86
N THR A 17 6.27 -22.10 35.08
CA THR A 17 7.55 -21.39 34.88
C THR A 17 7.34 -19.92 35.17
N SER A 18 7.51 -19.60 36.46
CA SER A 18 7.89 -18.29 36.96
C SER A 18 9.27 -17.92 36.41
N PRO A 19 9.44 -16.76 35.74
CA PRO A 19 10.74 -16.14 35.61
C PRO A 19 10.84 -14.99 36.62
N ASP A 20 11.77 -15.16 37.55
CA ASP A 20 12.26 -14.13 38.45
C ASP A 20 12.69 -12.90 37.63
N THR A 21 12.00 -11.77 37.86
CA THR A 21 12.41 -10.45 37.42
C THR A 21 13.63 -10.01 38.22
N GLU A 22 14.81 -10.41 37.76
CA GLU A 22 16.09 -9.90 38.23
C GLU A 22 16.32 -8.51 37.62
N SER A 23 16.04 -7.51 38.45
CA SER A 23 16.42 -6.11 38.30
C SER A 23 17.94 -6.02 38.05
N THR A 24 18.34 -5.69 36.82
CA THR A 24 19.65 -5.11 36.55
C THR A 24 19.45 -3.69 36.03
N ALA A 25 19.86 -2.74 36.88
CA ALA A 25 19.94 -1.34 36.58
C ALA A 25 20.89 -1.12 35.40
N PHE A 26 20.32 -0.77 34.24
CA PHE A 26 21.09 -0.29 33.10
C PHE A 26 21.34 1.20 33.32
N SER A 27 22.61 1.53 33.57
CA SER A 27 23.11 2.88 33.78
C SER A 27 22.87 3.75 32.55
N ASP A 28 22.29 4.92 32.81
CA ASP A 28 22.43 6.11 31.98
C ASP A 28 23.91 6.32 31.63
N SER A 29 24.23 6.21 30.35
CA SER A 29 25.37 6.88 29.75
C SER A 29 24.86 7.69 28.59
N ALA A 30 24.49 8.92 28.93
CA ALA A 30 24.36 10.03 27.99
C ALA A 30 25.70 10.16 27.25
N SER A 31 25.74 9.60 26.04
CA SER A 31 26.76 9.96 25.05
C SER A 31 26.20 11.13 24.26
N ASP A 32 26.60 12.33 24.66
CA ASP A 32 26.61 13.52 23.82
C ASP A 32 27.34 13.18 22.52
N ASN A 33 26.59 12.78 21.50
CA ASN A 33 27.03 12.87 20.12
C ASN A 33 26.40 14.14 19.54
N ASP A 34 26.93 15.28 19.98
CA ASP A 34 26.88 16.53 19.23
C ASP A 34 27.64 16.29 17.91
N PHE A 35 26.98 15.64 16.96
CA PHE A 35 27.42 15.61 15.58
C PHE A 35 27.08 17.00 15.02
N GLU A 36 28.00 17.93 15.21
CA GLU A 36 28.01 19.20 14.51
C GLU A 36 27.88 18.89 13.02
N HIS A 37 26.69 19.10 12.45
CA HIS A 37 26.53 19.19 11.02
C HIS A 37 27.34 20.42 10.59
N GLU A 38 28.62 20.19 10.28
CA GLU A 38 29.50 21.13 9.63
C GLU A 38 28.83 21.51 8.31
N GLN A 39 28.06 22.60 8.34
CA GLN A 39 27.49 23.21 7.16
C GLN A 39 28.67 23.63 6.29
N SER A 40 29.03 22.73 5.36
CA SER A 40 30.08 22.98 4.40
C SER A 40 29.86 24.36 3.78
N PRO A 41 30.91 25.21 3.76
CA PRO A 41 30.81 26.54 3.22
C PRO A 41 30.28 26.47 1.80
N LYS A 42 29.18 27.18 1.52
CA LYS A 42 28.69 27.36 0.16
C LYS A 42 29.76 28.10 -0.63
N ILE A 43 30.60 27.37 -1.36
CA ILE A 43 31.58 27.95 -2.28
C ILE A 43 30.78 28.43 -3.49
N PRO A 44 30.64 29.75 -3.73
CA PRO A 44 30.07 30.22 -4.98
C PRO A 44 31.08 29.90 -6.08
N LEU A 45 30.75 28.90 -6.92
CA LEU A 45 31.46 28.67 -8.16
C LEU A 45 31.36 29.94 -9.02
N SER A 46 32.51 30.57 -9.21
CA SER A 46 32.71 31.76 -10.03
C SER A 46 32.25 31.47 -11.46
N LYS A 47 31.10 32.04 -11.87
CA LYS A 47 30.60 32.02 -13.26
C LYS A 47 31.66 32.64 -14.18
N GLY A 48 32.26 31.79 -15.02
CA GLY A 48 32.98 32.21 -16.21
C GLY A 48 31.97 32.86 -17.16
N LYS A 49 32.11 34.16 -17.32
CA LYS A 49 31.30 35.00 -18.19
C LYS A 49 31.71 34.72 -19.62
N ASP A 50 30.97 33.87 -20.34
CA ASP A 50 30.83 33.90 -21.80
C ASP A 50 29.65 33.02 -22.25
N ALA A 51 28.87 33.58 -23.17
CA ALA A 51 27.79 32.97 -23.95
C ALA A 51 26.38 32.82 -23.33
N ASP A 52 25.45 33.42 -24.07
CA ASP A 52 24.00 33.55 -23.91
C ASP A 52 23.30 32.22 -24.19
N ASP A 53 23.48 31.25 -23.30
CA ASP A 53 22.66 30.03 -23.26
C ASP A 53 21.84 30.06 -21.97
N GLN A 54 20.58 29.65 -22.09
CA GLN A 54 19.58 29.63 -21.03
C GLN A 54 19.99 28.61 -19.96
N GLU A 55 20.93 28.99 -19.09
CA GLU A 55 21.40 28.24 -17.93
C GLU A 55 20.20 28.03 -16.98
N ASP A 56 19.56 26.86 -17.08
CA ASP A 56 18.83 26.31 -15.96
C ASP A 56 19.86 26.18 -14.82
N ASP A 57 19.83 27.10 -13.84
CA ASP A 57 20.75 27.14 -12.69
C ASP A 57 20.70 25.78 -11.96
N LEU A 58 21.64 24.91 -12.34
CA LEU A 58 21.78 23.55 -11.87
C LEU A 58 22.48 23.62 -10.51
N TYR A 59 21.70 23.55 -9.44
CA TYR A 59 22.25 23.51 -8.10
C TYR A 59 22.74 22.10 -7.81
N LEU A 60 24.05 21.90 -7.98
CA LEU A 60 24.74 20.70 -7.53
C LEU A 60 24.87 20.79 -6.00
N GLN A 61 24.16 19.92 -5.27
CA GLN A 61 24.41 19.76 -3.85
C GLN A 61 25.43 18.66 -3.70
N THR A 62 26.66 19.07 -3.43
CA THR A 62 27.71 18.13 -3.04
C THR A 62 27.49 17.72 -1.59
N SER A 63 27.32 16.42 -1.34
CA SER A 63 27.43 15.85 0.00
C SER A 63 28.62 14.90 0.04
N THR A 64 29.51 15.08 1.02
CA THR A 64 30.67 14.20 1.23
C THR A 64 30.27 13.08 2.17
N LEU A 65 30.23 11.85 1.67
CA LEU A 65 30.08 10.65 2.50
C LEU A 65 31.46 10.00 2.65
N GLY A 66 32.14 10.30 3.77
CA GLY A 66 33.51 9.83 4.00
C GLY A 66 34.49 10.38 2.96
N CYS A 67 35.15 9.50 2.20
CA CYS A 67 36.08 9.88 1.12
C CYS A 67 35.42 10.01 -0.27
N TYR A 68 34.12 9.76 -0.38
CA TYR A 68 33.39 9.88 -1.65
C TYR A 68 32.58 11.17 -1.68
N GLU A 69 32.71 11.91 -2.77
CA GLU A 69 31.94 13.11 -3.05
C GLU A 69 30.71 12.71 -3.88
N MET A 70 29.53 12.71 -3.25
CA MET A 70 28.27 12.45 -3.94
C MET A 70 27.71 13.79 -4.41
N ILE A 71 27.71 13.97 -5.73
CA ILE A 71 27.15 15.13 -6.39
C ILE A 71 25.70 14.79 -6.72
N GLU A 72 24.75 15.26 -5.90
CA GLU A 72 23.34 15.14 -6.22
C GLU A 72 22.89 16.37 -7.01
N GLU A 73 22.38 16.13 -8.21
CA GLU A 73 21.75 17.16 -9.02
C GLU A 73 20.34 17.41 -8.49
N ILE A 74 20.16 18.53 -7.77
CA ILE A 74 18.84 18.95 -7.32
C ILE A 74 18.21 19.74 -8.45
N SER A 75 17.52 19.03 -9.34
CA SER A 75 16.70 19.65 -10.37
C SER A 75 15.55 20.42 -9.71
N ARG A 76 15.75 21.73 -9.47
CA ARG A 76 14.69 22.68 -9.14
C ARG A 76 13.84 22.94 -10.38
N SER A 77 13.19 21.90 -10.89
CA SER A 77 12.05 22.06 -11.80
C SER A 77 10.87 22.60 -10.99
N ARG A 78 10.94 23.90 -10.66
CA ARG A 78 9.81 24.71 -10.19
C ARG A 78 8.90 25.06 -11.37
N LYS A 79 8.79 24.17 -12.37
CA LYS A 79 7.81 24.28 -13.44
C LYS A 79 6.45 24.25 -12.76
N LYS A 80 5.64 25.28 -13.00
CA LYS A 80 4.28 25.43 -12.46
C LYS A 80 3.54 24.11 -12.71
N ARG A 81 3.41 23.29 -11.66
CA ARG A 81 2.80 21.96 -11.72
C ARG A 81 1.34 22.16 -12.08
N PHE A 82 1.01 21.97 -13.35
CA PHE A 82 -0.38 21.80 -13.73
C PHE A 82 -0.92 20.58 -12.97
N PRO A 83 -2.12 20.66 -12.39
CA PRO A 83 -2.72 19.51 -11.72
C PRO A 83 -2.88 18.37 -12.74
N GLY A 84 -2.14 17.28 -12.56
CA GLY A 84 -2.18 16.10 -13.43
C GLY A 84 -0.84 15.68 -14.07
N VAL A 85 0.06 16.62 -14.41
CA VAL A 85 1.35 16.24 -15.06
C VAL A 85 2.29 15.48 -14.13
N GLY A 86 2.19 15.69 -12.82
CA GLY A 86 2.97 14.91 -11.85
C GLY A 86 2.67 13.41 -11.88
N LEU A 87 1.47 13.00 -12.33
CA LEU A 87 1.13 11.58 -12.50
C LEU A 87 1.83 10.98 -13.73
N LEU A 88 1.94 11.74 -14.83
CA LEU A 88 2.62 11.30 -16.03
C LEU A 88 4.12 11.07 -15.78
N GLU A 89 4.76 11.98 -15.04
CA GLU A 89 6.17 11.85 -14.65
C GLU A 89 6.40 10.62 -13.76
N HIS A 90 5.47 10.32 -12.83
CA HIS A 90 5.52 9.08 -12.05
C HIS A 90 5.30 7.83 -12.89
N VAL A 91 4.42 7.88 -13.90
CA VAL A 91 4.19 6.74 -14.79
C VAL A 91 5.40 6.48 -15.69
N GLU A 92 6.10 7.53 -16.12
CA GLU A 92 7.31 7.41 -16.92
C GLU A 92 8.46 6.81 -16.10
N GLY A 93 8.70 7.29 -14.88
CA GLY A 93 9.65 6.66 -13.96
C GLY A 93 9.29 5.20 -13.65
N PHE A 94 8.01 4.90 -13.43
CA PHE A 94 7.55 3.53 -13.20
C PHE A 94 7.81 2.59 -14.38
N ARG A 95 7.84 3.12 -15.62
CA ARG A 95 8.13 2.32 -16.81
C ARG A 95 9.59 1.86 -16.83
N GLU A 96 10.52 2.67 -16.34
CA GLU A 96 11.94 2.33 -16.23
C GLU A 96 12.18 1.28 -15.14
N ASP A 97 11.41 1.34 -14.05
CA ASP A 97 11.49 0.39 -12.93
C ASP A 97 10.73 -0.93 -13.18
N TRP A 98 9.83 -0.97 -14.16
CA TRP A 98 9.00 -2.13 -14.47
C TRP A 98 9.75 -3.48 -14.60
N PRO A 99 10.90 -3.60 -15.29
CA PRO A 99 11.60 -4.89 -15.37
C PRO A 99 12.05 -5.43 -14.00
N TYR A 100 12.40 -4.54 -13.06
CA TYR A 100 12.75 -4.94 -11.69
C TYR A 100 11.53 -5.41 -10.92
N VAL A 101 10.40 -4.71 -11.07
CA VAL A 101 9.12 -5.10 -10.47
C VAL A 101 8.64 -6.44 -11.02
N ALA A 102 8.70 -6.64 -12.34
CA ALA A 102 8.32 -7.89 -12.98
C ALA A 102 9.20 -9.06 -12.51
N ARG A 103 10.51 -8.84 -12.36
CA ARG A 103 11.43 -9.84 -11.80
C ARG A 103 11.11 -10.15 -10.34
N PHE A 104 10.83 -9.13 -9.53
CA PHE A 104 10.43 -9.30 -8.13
C PHE A 104 9.13 -10.10 -8.01
N LEU A 105 8.10 -9.79 -8.82
CA LEU A 105 6.87 -10.57 -8.86
C LEU A 105 7.12 -12.01 -9.33
N GLY A 106 8.01 -12.22 -10.28
CA GLY A 106 8.44 -13.55 -10.72
C GLY A 106 9.05 -14.36 -9.56
N ASP A 107 10.00 -13.77 -8.85
CA ASP A 107 10.62 -14.38 -7.67
C ASP A 107 9.57 -14.69 -6.58
N CYS A 108 8.60 -13.79 -6.34
CA CYS A 108 7.49 -14.03 -5.42
C CYS A 108 6.54 -15.13 -5.91
N ALA A 109 6.31 -15.26 -7.22
CA ALA A 109 5.42 -16.26 -7.80
C ALA A 109 6.02 -17.67 -7.74
N GLU A 110 7.32 -17.80 -8.02
CA GLU A 110 8.04 -19.07 -7.95
C GLU A 110 8.02 -19.65 -6.53
N GLN A 111 8.21 -18.80 -5.51
CA GLN A 111 8.31 -19.26 -4.13
C GLN A 111 6.98 -19.26 -3.37
N GLY A 112 6.16 -18.21 -3.54
CA GLY A 112 4.86 -18.08 -2.87
C GLY A 112 3.82 -19.06 -3.42
N GLY A 113 4.05 -19.57 -4.62
CA GLY A 113 3.10 -20.34 -5.41
C GLY A 113 2.30 -19.42 -6.31
N ALA A 114 2.58 -19.49 -7.62
CA ALA A 114 1.89 -18.75 -8.67
C ALA A 114 0.34 -18.75 -8.53
N PRO A 115 -0.36 -19.86 -8.22
CA PRO A 115 -1.82 -19.81 -8.09
C PRO A 115 -2.29 -19.00 -6.88
N LEU A 116 -1.52 -18.98 -5.79
CA LEU A 116 -1.90 -18.27 -4.57
C LEU A 116 -1.69 -16.76 -4.74
N LEU A 117 -0.59 -16.37 -5.39
CA LEU A 117 -0.34 -14.99 -5.80
C LEU A 117 -1.39 -14.49 -6.81
N ALA A 118 -1.73 -15.31 -7.82
CA ALA A 118 -2.75 -14.98 -8.80
C ALA A 118 -4.14 -14.82 -8.15
N LEU A 119 -4.51 -15.73 -7.25
CA LEU A 119 -5.76 -15.63 -6.49
C LEU A 119 -5.80 -14.37 -5.63
N TRP A 120 -4.68 -14.02 -4.98
CA TRP A 120 -4.53 -12.80 -4.21
C TRP A 120 -4.73 -11.55 -5.09
N LEU A 121 -4.10 -11.50 -6.27
CA LEU A 121 -4.27 -10.39 -7.21
C LEU A 121 -5.70 -10.26 -7.72
N ILE A 122 -6.33 -11.37 -8.13
CA ILE A 122 -7.72 -11.39 -8.60
C ILE A 122 -8.67 -10.86 -7.52
N ALA A 123 -8.53 -11.37 -6.30
CA ALA A 123 -9.34 -10.90 -5.17
C ALA A 123 -9.10 -9.41 -4.89
N ARG A 124 -7.86 -8.93 -5.00
CA ARG A 124 -7.55 -7.50 -4.84
C ARG A 124 -8.24 -6.64 -5.90
N VAL A 125 -8.29 -7.10 -7.16
CA VAL A 125 -9.00 -6.43 -8.26
C VAL A 125 -10.52 -6.45 -8.04
N ILE A 126 -11.09 -7.56 -7.56
CA ILE A 126 -12.51 -7.66 -7.20
C ILE A 126 -12.85 -6.68 -6.09
N LEU A 127 -12.02 -6.60 -5.04
CA LEU A 127 -12.18 -5.64 -3.95
C LEU A 127 -12.06 -4.20 -4.45
N ALA A 128 -11.15 -3.93 -5.39
CA ALA A 128 -11.01 -2.62 -6.05
C ALA A 128 -12.27 -2.19 -6.83
N ALA A 129 -13.01 -3.16 -7.36
CA ALA A 129 -14.26 -2.93 -8.09
C ALA A 129 -15.44 -2.64 -7.15
N SER A 130 -15.35 -2.99 -5.87
CA SER A 130 -16.40 -2.81 -4.87
C SER A 130 -17.01 -1.40 -4.84
N PRO A 131 -16.24 -0.28 -4.84
CA PRO A 131 -16.81 1.06 -4.90
C PRO A 131 -17.60 1.32 -6.18
N ALA A 132 -17.14 0.84 -7.34
CA ALA A 132 -17.84 1.00 -8.62
C ALA A 132 -19.16 0.23 -8.65
N ILE A 133 -19.16 -0.99 -8.10
CA ILE A 133 -20.37 -1.81 -8.00
C ILE A 133 -21.38 -1.15 -7.05
N SER A 134 -20.92 -0.63 -5.90
CA SER A 134 -21.81 0.12 -5.01
C SER A 134 -22.40 1.35 -5.70
N LEU A 135 -21.61 2.07 -6.49
CA LEU A 135 -22.07 3.25 -7.24
C LEU A 135 -23.19 2.88 -8.21
N TYR A 136 -23.00 1.79 -8.95
CA TYR A 136 -23.99 1.27 -9.90
C TYR A 136 -25.32 0.93 -9.21
N PHE A 137 -25.26 0.28 -8.04
CA PHE A 137 -26.47 -0.05 -7.28
C PHE A 137 -27.17 1.19 -6.69
N SER A 138 -26.40 2.16 -6.19
CA SER A 138 -26.97 3.44 -5.71
C SER A 138 -27.71 4.18 -6.82
N ALA A 139 -27.17 4.16 -8.05
CA ALA A 139 -27.84 4.72 -9.21
C ALA A 139 -29.14 4.00 -9.55
N ARG A 140 -29.12 2.67 -9.62
CA ARG A 140 -30.32 1.84 -9.82
C ARG A 140 -31.42 2.13 -8.80
N LEU A 141 -31.06 2.28 -7.53
CA LEU A 141 -32.01 2.59 -6.46
C LEU A 141 -32.67 3.96 -6.68
N MET A 142 -31.88 4.96 -7.05
CA MET A 142 -32.38 6.31 -7.32
C MET A 142 -33.38 6.32 -8.50
N ASN A 143 -33.07 5.59 -9.57
CA ASN A 143 -33.92 5.53 -10.76
C ASN A 143 -35.24 4.83 -10.44
N PHE A 144 -35.18 3.81 -9.59
CA PHE A 144 -36.38 3.15 -9.07
C PHE A 144 -37.24 4.09 -8.22
N ILE A 145 -36.63 4.88 -7.33
CA ILE A 145 -37.35 5.89 -6.53
C ILE A 145 -37.99 6.95 -7.44
N GLN A 146 -37.28 7.42 -8.47
CA GLN A 146 -37.84 8.37 -9.44
C GLN A 146 -39.01 7.76 -10.22
N ALA A 147 -38.93 6.48 -10.59
CA ALA A 147 -40.02 5.77 -11.23
C ALA A 147 -41.26 5.64 -10.32
N LEU A 148 -41.05 5.34 -9.03
CA LEU A 148 -42.12 5.29 -8.02
C LEU A 148 -42.83 6.65 -7.87
N ILE A 149 -42.06 7.74 -7.73
CA ILE A 149 -42.61 9.10 -7.58
C ILE A 149 -43.44 9.49 -8.82
N ARG A 150 -42.97 9.13 -10.03
CA ARG A 150 -43.72 9.39 -11.27
C ARG A 150 -44.98 8.55 -11.39
N GLN A 151 -45.00 7.34 -10.83
CA GLN A 151 -46.16 6.46 -10.90
C GLN A 151 -47.25 6.75 -9.86
N GLU A 152 -46.91 7.38 -8.74
CA GLU A 152 -47.92 7.85 -7.77
C GLU A 152 -48.94 8.81 -8.41
N THR A 153 -48.62 9.39 -9.57
CA THR A 153 -49.54 10.24 -10.33
C THR A 153 -50.55 9.47 -11.20
N GLY A 154 -50.46 8.14 -11.32
CA GLY A 154 -51.28 7.36 -12.26
C GLY A 154 -51.36 5.85 -12.04
N LYS A 155 -51.92 5.39 -10.92
CA LYS A 155 -52.67 4.10 -10.80
C LYS A 155 -51.98 2.80 -11.24
N GLN A 156 -50.65 2.68 -11.18
CA GLN A 156 -49.96 1.39 -11.32
C GLN A 156 -49.16 1.06 -10.06
N ILE A 157 -49.58 0.00 -9.37
CA ILE A 157 -48.82 -0.61 -8.27
C ILE A 157 -47.66 -1.36 -8.91
N ILE A 158 -46.53 -0.70 -9.15
CA ILE A 158 -45.26 -1.45 -9.31
C ILE A 158 -45.06 -2.21 -8.00
N GLY A 159 -44.98 -3.53 -8.11
CA GLY A 159 -44.90 -4.43 -6.97
C GLY A 159 -43.69 -4.13 -6.11
N PHE A 160 -43.92 -3.90 -4.82
CA PHE A 160 -42.88 -3.81 -3.78
C PHE A 160 -41.88 -4.98 -3.82
N SER A 161 -42.25 -6.13 -4.42
CA SER A 161 -41.37 -7.27 -4.65
C SER A 161 -40.08 -6.91 -5.37
N GLU A 162 -40.13 -6.12 -6.44
CA GLU A 162 -38.94 -5.73 -7.22
C GLU A 162 -38.00 -4.83 -6.39
N PHE A 163 -38.57 -3.95 -5.58
CA PHE A 163 -37.78 -3.12 -4.67
C PHE A 163 -37.01 -3.96 -3.65
N TYR A 164 -37.68 -4.92 -3.00
CA TYR A 164 -37.04 -5.80 -2.03
C TYR A 164 -35.96 -6.66 -2.66
N HIS A 165 -36.12 -7.09 -3.92
CA HIS A 165 -35.06 -7.82 -4.63
C HIS A 165 -33.82 -6.93 -4.87
N VAL A 166 -34.01 -5.69 -5.32
CA VAL A 166 -32.89 -4.76 -5.56
C VAL A 166 -32.23 -4.38 -4.23
N ALA A 167 -33.00 -3.89 -3.25
CA ALA A 167 -32.47 -3.49 -1.94
C ALA A 167 -31.80 -4.67 -1.21
N GLY A 168 -32.41 -5.85 -1.28
CA GLY A 168 -31.85 -7.08 -0.74
C GLY A 168 -30.51 -7.44 -1.39
N SER A 169 -30.40 -7.33 -2.72
CA SER A 169 -29.14 -7.62 -3.43
C SER A 169 -28.00 -6.70 -3.01
N VAL A 170 -28.27 -5.41 -2.73
CA VAL A 170 -27.27 -4.46 -2.25
C VAL A 170 -26.80 -4.81 -0.85
N LEU A 171 -27.73 -5.14 0.05
CA LEU A 171 -27.41 -5.54 1.42
C LEU A 171 -26.58 -6.82 1.44
N VAL A 172 -27.00 -7.83 0.67
CA VAL A 172 -26.27 -9.10 0.53
C VAL A 172 -24.88 -8.86 -0.04
N TRP A 173 -24.74 -8.03 -1.08
CA TRP A 173 -23.45 -7.70 -1.66
C TRP A 173 -22.53 -7.01 -0.65
N ARG A 174 -23.04 -6.07 0.15
CA ARG A 174 -22.26 -5.39 1.19
C ARG A 174 -21.78 -6.36 2.27
N LEU A 175 -22.66 -7.23 2.75
CA LEU A 175 -22.32 -8.26 3.73
C LEU A 175 -21.28 -9.23 3.18
N LEU A 176 -21.42 -9.65 1.92
CA LEU A 176 -20.45 -10.51 1.25
C LEU A 176 -19.08 -9.84 1.13
N ASN A 177 -19.00 -8.55 0.81
CA ASN A 177 -17.71 -7.84 0.76
C ASN A 177 -17.01 -7.79 2.12
N VAL A 178 -17.74 -7.49 3.20
CA VAL A 178 -17.17 -7.44 4.56
C VAL A 178 -16.68 -8.82 4.99
N GLN A 179 -17.46 -9.86 4.72
CA GLN A 179 -17.05 -11.23 5.03
C GLN A 179 -15.89 -11.68 4.15
N ALA A 180 -15.94 -11.40 2.85
CA ALA A 180 -14.89 -11.75 1.90
C ALA A 180 -13.56 -11.12 2.28
N ASP A 181 -13.54 -9.87 2.74
CA ASP A 181 -12.30 -9.18 3.17
C ASP A 181 -11.66 -9.91 4.37
N SER A 182 -12.47 -10.25 5.37
CA SER A 182 -11.99 -10.98 6.55
C SER A 182 -11.50 -12.41 6.23
N VAL A 183 -12.17 -13.09 5.30
CA VAL A 183 -11.81 -14.44 4.85
C VAL A 183 -10.56 -14.38 4.00
N PHE A 184 -10.46 -13.37 3.14
CA PHE A 184 -9.32 -13.11 2.26
C PHE A 184 -8.04 -12.89 3.04
N GLU A 185 -8.09 -12.02 4.05
CA GLU A 185 -6.94 -11.71 4.91
C GLU A 185 -6.43 -12.97 5.61
N ARG A 186 -7.34 -13.78 6.14
CA ARG A 186 -6.98 -14.99 6.91
C ARG A 186 -6.46 -16.13 6.05
N HIS A 187 -7.06 -16.37 4.88
CA HIS A 187 -6.79 -17.58 4.10
C HIS A 187 -5.77 -17.37 2.97
N ILE A 188 -5.60 -16.15 2.47
CA ILE A 188 -4.76 -15.89 1.31
C ILE A 188 -3.58 -15.01 1.70
N GLU A 189 -3.82 -13.88 2.37
CA GLU A 189 -2.77 -12.93 2.72
C GLU A 189 -1.76 -13.50 3.73
N ARG A 190 -2.22 -14.05 4.87
CA ARG A 190 -1.30 -14.63 5.88
C ARG A 190 -0.35 -15.71 5.36
N PRO A 191 -0.81 -16.77 4.64
CA PRO A 191 0.12 -17.78 4.15
C PRO A 191 1.05 -17.23 3.05
N LEU A 192 0.57 -16.31 2.21
CA LEU A 192 1.40 -15.67 1.19
C LEU A 192 2.50 -14.81 1.83
N GLN A 193 2.12 -13.97 2.79
CA GLN A 193 3.03 -13.15 3.59
C GLN A 193 4.09 -14.03 4.27
N HIS A 194 3.68 -15.12 4.92
CA HIS A 194 4.62 -16.03 5.58
C HIS A 194 5.65 -16.62 4.59
N ARG A 195 5.19 -17.12 3.43
CA ARG A 195 6.07 -17.71 2.40
C ARG A 195 7.06 -16.70 1.82
N ILE A 196 6.57 -15.50 1.50
CA ILE A 196 7.40 -14.42 0.97
C ILE A 196 8.45 -14.00 2.01
N ASN A 197 8.04 -13.87 3.28
CA ASN A 197 8.93 -13.47 4.35
C ASN A 197 10.02 -14.51 4.60
N SER A 198 9.67 -15.80 4.65
CA SER A 198 10.66 -16.88 4.79
C SER A 198 11.70 -16.87 3.67
N PHE A 199 11.28 -16.60 2.43
CA PHE A 199 12.17 -16.51 1.29
C PHE A 199 13.16 -15.35 1.36
N PHE A 200 12.67 -14.16 1.72
CA PHE A 200 13.53 -13.00 1.89
C PHE A 200 14.48 -13.17 3.06
N GLN A 201 14.04 -13.81 4.15
CA GLN A 201 14.91 -14.16 5.27
C GLN A 201 16.03 -15.11 4.87
N GLU A 202 15.72 -16.17 4.10
CA GLU A 202 16.72 -17.12 3.60
C GLU A 202 17.75 -16.43 2.68
N ARG A 203 17.28 -15.62 1.72
CA ARG A 203 18.18 -14.87 0.82
C ARG A 203 19.02 -13.84 1.56
N LEU A 204 18.45 -13.15 2.55
CA LEU A 204 19.21 -12.21 3.37
C LEU A 204 20.27 -12.95 4.20
N PHE A 205 19.91 -14.08 4.79
CA PHE A 205 20.85 -14.91 5.55
C PHE A 205 21.99 -15.41 4.66
N GLN A 206 21.66 -15.89 3.45
CA GLN A 206 22.66 -16.31 2.47
C GLN A 206 23.54 -15.14 2.01
N ALA A 207 22.98 -13.95 1.83
CA ALA A 207 23.75 -12.75 1.51
C ALA A 207 24.70 -12.40 2.65
N ARG A 208 24.20 -12.34 3.90
CA ARG A 208 25.00 -12.10 5.12
C ARG A 208 26.13 -13.11 5.28
N ALA A 209 25.87 -14.39 5.01
CA ALA A 209 26.89 -15.44 5.09
C ALA A 209 27.97 -15.35 3.99
N ARG A 210 27.69 -14.66 2.88
CA ARG A 210 28.64 -14.43 1.78
C ARG A 210 29.43 -13.14 1.90
N LEU A 211 29.08 -12.25 2.83
CA LEU A 211 29.91 -11.08 3.11
C LEU A 211 31.21 -11.56 3.77
N ASP A 212 32.34 -11.27 3.12
CA ASP A 212 33.67 -11.61 3.64
C ASP A 212 33.90 -10.96 5.01
N LEU A 213 34.62 -11.68 5.90
CA LEU A 213 34.95 -11.23 7.26
C LEU A 213 35.40 -9.76 7.37
N PRO A 214 36.33 -9.22 6.54
CA PRO A 214 36.76 -7.83 6.68
C PRO A 214 35.67 -6.80 6.41
N THR A 215 34.67 -7.11 5.58
CA THR A 215 33.56 -6.19 5.28
C THR A 215 32.53 -6.15 6.41
N SER A 216 32.41 -7.25 7.16
CA SER A 216 31.50 -7.31 8.32
C SER A 216 31.97 -6.47 9.51
N SER A 217 33.26 -6.12 9.57
CA SER A 217 33.84 -5.32 10.65
C SER A 217 33.82 -3.81 10.38
N ASP A 218 33.31 -3.36 9.22
CA ASP A 218 33.17 -1.94 8.93
C ASP A 218 31.96 -1.38 9.71
N PRO A 219 32.16 -0.41 10.64
CA PRO A 219 31.08 0.16 11.43
C PRO A 219 30.00 0.83 10.58
N ILE A 220 30.32 1.29 9.37
CA ILE A 220 29.33 1.88 8.44
C ILE A 220 28.37 0.81 7.93
N VAL A 221 28.90 -0.38 7.64
CA VAL A 221 28.13 -1.53 7.16
C VAL A 221 27.29 -2.09 8.31
N GLU A 222 27.87 -2.19 9.51
CA GLU A 222 27.17 -2.63 10.71
C GLU A 222 26.04 -1.66 11.11
N ALA A 223 26.25 -0.34 11.04
CA ALA A 223 25.21 0.65 11.28
C ALA A 223 24.04 0.51 10.29
N ARG A 224 24.34 0.33 8.99
CA ARG A 224 23.29 0.13 7.97
C ARG A 224 22.54 -1.20 8.17
N PHE A 225 23.22 -2.26 8.59
CA PHE A 225 22.56 -3.53 8.91
C PHE A 225 21.82 -3.49 10.25
N GLY A 226 22.27 -2.69 11.21
CA GLY A 226 21.60 -2.45 12.48
C GLY A 226 20.28 -1.69 12.29
N ASP A 227 20.28 -0.70 11.39
CA ASP A 227 19.06 0.00 10.97
C ASP A 227 18.10 -0.96 10.23
N ILE A 228 18.64 -1.92 9.49
CA ILE A 228 17.89 -3.03 8.86
C ILE A 228 17.72 -4.17 9.87
N GLY A 229 17.02 -3.88 10.96
CA GLY A 229 16.68 -4.88 11.97
C GLY A 229 15.96 -6.10 11.36
N PRO A 230 16.05 -7.28 12.01
CA PRO A 230 15.38 -8.51 11.53
C PRO A 230 13.87 -8.32 11.35
N ASP A 231 13.25 -7.45 12.16
CA ASP A 231 11.83 -7.11 12.04
C ASP A 231 11.52 -6.26 10.81
N TRP A 232 12.43 -5.37 10.41
CA TRP A 232 12.27 -4.57 9.20
C TRP A 232 12.20 -5.46 7.96
N VAL A 233 13.12 -6.44 7.86
CA VAL A 233 13.17 -7.34 6.69
C VAL A 233 11.92 -8.22 6.63
N LYS A 234 11.39 -8.63 7.79
CA LYS A 234 10.22 -9.50 7.87
C LYS A 234 9.02 -8.86 7.19
N ASP A 235 8.76 -7.57 7.33
CA ASP A 235 7.55 -6.96 6.74
C ASP A 235 7.81 -6.19 5.44
N GLN A 236 9.07 -5.82 5.15
CA GLN A 236 9.36 -4.98 4.00
C GLN A 236 9.03 -5.65 2.65
N GLY A 237 9.32 -6.94 2.49
CA GLY A 237 9.02 -7.67 1.25
C GLY A 237 7.51 -7.70 0.95
N TRP A 238 6.70 -8.02 1.96
CA TRP A 238 5.24 -7.98 1.86
C TRP A 238 4.72 -6.56 1.60
N ARG A 239 5.28 -5.57 2.29
CA ARG A 239 4.88 -4.17 2.13
C ARG A 239 5.16 -3.63 0.73
N MET A 240 6.28 -3.99 0.13
CA MET A 240 6.59 -3.65 -1.26
C MET A 240 5.56 -4.29 -2.20
N LEU A 241 5.30 -5.59 -2.04
CA LEU A 241 4.32 -6.30 -2.88
C LEU A 241 2.91 -5.72 -2.76
N SER A 242 2.46 -5.43 -1.53
CA SER A 242 1.15 -4.82 -1.31
C SER A 242 1.06 -3.42 -1.89
N THR A 243 2.13 -2.62 -1.79
CA THR A 243 2.21 -1.29 -2.43
C THR A 243 2.12 -1.40 -3.96
N PHE A 244 2.84 -2.34 -4.56
CA PHE A 244 2.77 -2.59 -6.01
C PHE A 244 1.39 -3.05 -6.47
N ALA A 245 0.63 -3.76 -5.63
CA ALA A 245 -0.74 -4.17 -5.95
C ALA A 245 -1.78 -3.06 -5.74
N VAL A 246 -1.54 -2.12 -4.83
CA VAL A 246 -2.44 -0.98 -4.60
C VAL A 246 -2.52 -0.08 -5.83
N VAL A 247 -1.41 0.22 -6.48
CA VAL A 247 -1.38 1.11 -7.66
C VAL A 247 -2.31 0.66 -8.80
N PRO A 248 -2.18 -0.57 -9.37
CA PRO A 248 -3.05 -1.02 -10.44
C PRO A 248 -4.50 -1.21 -9.95
N SER A 249 -4.70 -1.60 -8.69
CA SER A 249 -6.03 -1.68 -8.07
C SER A 249 -6.72 -0.32 -8.04
N SER A 250 -6.02 0.74 -7.65
CA SER A 250 -6.53 2.11 -7.68
C SER A 250 -6.87 2.57 -9.10
N ILE A 251 -5.99 2.30 -10.07
CA ILE A 251 -6.24 2.61 -11.49
C ILE A 251 -7.49 1.89 -11.99
N PHE A 252 -7.60 0.60 -11.70
CA PHE A 252 -8.76 -0.21 -12.08
C PHE A 252 -10.04 0.31 -11.44
N SER A 253 -9.99 0.68 -10.16
CA SER A 253 -11.13 1.26 -9.45
C SER A 253 -11.62 2.54 -10.13
N ILE A 254 -10.70 3.44 -10.50
CA ILE A 254 -11.02 4.69 -11.20
C ILE A 254 -11.66 4.38 -12.56
N ILE A 255 -11.07 3.48 -13.35
CA ILE A 255 -11.62 3.09 -14.66
C ILE A 255 -13.01 2.48 -14.51
N ALA A 256 -13.20 1.59 -13.54
CA ALA A 256 -14.49 0.96 -13.27
C ALA A 256 -15.56 2.00 -12.88
N GLN A 257 -15.21 2.97 -12.02
CA GLN A 257 -16.12 4.04 -11.64
C GLN A 257 -16.47 4.93 -12.83
N ILE A 258 -15.50 5.34 -13.65
CA ILE A 258 -15.73 6.14 -14.86
C ILE A 258 -16.61 5.37 -15.85
N SER A 259 -16.38 4.07 -16.03
CA SER A 259 -17.18 3.22 -16.92
C SER A 259 -18.64 3.12 -16.45
N VAL A 260 -18.87 2.93 -15.15
CA VAL A 260 -20.21 2.93 -14.57
C VAL A 260 -20.87 4.29 -14.79
N LEU A 261 -20.12 5.36 -14.56
CA LEU A 261 -20.59 6.74 -14.73
C LEU A 261 -21.02 7.03 -16.17
N TYR A 262 -20.19 6.61 -17.13
CA TYR A 262 -20.46 6.77 -18.54
C TYR A 262 -21.75 6.04 -18.95
N GLY A 263 -21.92 4.81 -18.48
CA GLY A 263 -23.16 4.04 -18.70
C GLY A 263 -24.40 4.74 -18.16
N LEU A 264 -24.31 5.33 -16.96
CA LEU A 264 -25.39 6.10 -16.34
C LEU A 264 -25.78 7.34 -17.15
N ILE A 265 -24.78 8.10 -17.63
CA ILE A 265 -25.00 9.31 -18.41
C ILE A 265 -25.74 8.96 -19.70
N GLN A 266 -25.33 7.88 -20.37
CA GLN A 266 -25.94 7.43 -21.61
C GLN A 266 -27.38 6.94 -21.41
N SER A 267 -27.68 6.28 -20.28
CA SER A 267 -29.01 5.71 -20.05
C SER A 267 -30.07 6.77 -19.70
N GLU A 268 -29.71 7.87 -19.03
CA GLU A 268 -30.73 8.72 -18.39
C GLU A 268 -30.62 10.24 -18.62
N GLY A 269 -29.61 10.74 -19.34
CA GLY A 269 -29.52 12.17 -19.67
C GLY A 269 -29.36 13.13 -18.47
N GLY A 270 -29.30 12.60 -17.25
CA GLY A 270 -29.11 13.34 -15.99
C GLY A 270 -27.64 13.48 -15.62
N GLY A 271 -26.88 14.25 -16.39
CA GLY A 271 -25.41 14.39 -16.20
C GLY A 271 -24.95 14.94 -14.84
N TRP A 272 -25.82 15.66 -14.11
CA TRP A 272 -25.46 16.28 -12.83
C TRP A 272 -25.27 15.30 -11.68
N PHE A 273 -26.06 14.22 -11.62
CA PHE A 273 -25.92 13.21 -10.57
C PHE A 273 -24.62 12.42 -10.72
N ALA A 274 -24.20 12.18 -11.97
CA ALA A 274 -22.91 11.58 -12.26
C ALA A 274 -21.75 12.41 -11.69
N ILE A 275 -21.79 13.73 -11.88
CA ILE A 275 -20.75 14.62 -11.36
C ILE A 275 -20.67 14.54 -9.83
N PHE A 276 -21.80 14.63 -9.12
CA PHE A 276 -21.82 14.52 -7.66
C PHE A 276 -21.34 13.16 -7.15
N ALA A 277 -21.67 12.08 -7.85
CA ALA A 277 -21.26 10.73 -7.48
C ALA A 277 -19.74 10.51 -7.70
N ALA A 278 -19.14 11.18 -8.70
CA ALA A 278 -17.70 11.13 -8.97
C ALA A 278 -16.87 11.96 -7.98
N VAL A 279 -17.46 12.99 -7.36
CA VAL A 279 -16.74 13.86 -6.40
C VAL A 279 -16.21 13.07 -5.21
N GLY A 280 -16.98 12.12 -4.67
CA GLY A 280 -16.57 11.33 -3.50
C GLY A 280 -15.24 10.59 -3.73
N PRO A 281 -15.15 9.72 -4.74
CA PRO A 281 -13.90 9.00 -5.04
C PRO A 281 -12.74 9.91 -5.44
N ILE A 282 -13.00 11.00 -6.16
CA ILE A 282 -11.97 11.98 -6.52
C ILE A 282 -11.41 12.66 -5.26
N LEU A 283 -12.28 13.04 -4.32
CA LEU A 283 -11.86 13.61 -3.04
C LEU A 283 -11.07 12.59 -2.23
N ASP A 284 -11.50 11.33 -2.19
CA ASP A 284 -10.79 10.28 -1.44
C ASP A 284 -9.41 9.99 -2.04
N PHE A 285 -9.31 9.97 -3.38
CA PHE A 285 -8.02 9.88 -4.06
C PHE A 285 -7.14 11.12 -3.81
N LEU A 286 -7.73 12.31 -3.85
CA LEU A 286 -7.01 13.56 -3.64
C LEU A 286 -6.52 13.68 -2.19
N THR A 287 -7.33 13.31 -1.20
CA THR A 287 -6.93 13.30 0.22
C THR A 287 -5.89 12.21 0.49
N TRP A 288 -5.99 11.05 -0.15
CA TRP A 288 -4.97 10.01 -0.09
C TRP A 288 -3.63 10.53 -0.63
N ASN A 289 -3.62 11.12 -1.83
CA ASN A 289 -2.41 11.57 -2.50
C ASN A 289 -1.77 12.79 -1.78
N LEU A 290 -2.60 13.74 -1.31
CA LEU A 290 -2.11 14.89 -0.53
C LEU A 290 -1.67 14.48 0.89
N GLY A 291 -2.31 13.47 1.49
CA GLY A 291 -1.96 12.94 2.81
C GLY A 291 -0.67 12.11 2.80
N TYR A 292 -0.36 11.42 1.71
CA TYR A 292 0.86 10.62 1.58
C TYR A 292 2.14 11.49 1.59
N SER A 293 2.06 12.74 1.11
CA SER A 293 3.19 13.68 1.13
C SER A 293 3.42 14.37 2.49
N ARG A 294 2.49 14.25 3.45
CA ARG A 294 2.62 14.83 4.79
C ARG A 294 2.53 13.72 5.84
N GLY A 295 3.61 12.95 5.97
CA GLY A 295 3.98 12.28 7.22
C GLY A 295 2.90 11.41 7.87
N ARG A 296 2.56 10.28 7.25
CA ARG A 296 2.08 9.12 8.02
C ARG A 296 3.27 8.29 8.49
N GLY A 297 4.02 8.86 9.45
CA GLY A 297 4.55 8.05 10.53
C GLY A 297 3.35 7.57 11.34
N ILE A 298 2.75 6.44 10.93
CA ILE A 298 1.80 5.72 11.79
C ILE A 298 2.66 5.11 12.88
N TYR A 299 2.91 5.89 13.94
CA TYR A 299 3.31 5.34 15.22
C TYR A 299 2.13 4.52 15.71
N TYR A 300 2.25 3.20 15.63
CA TYR A 300 1.48 2.32 16.49
C TYR A 300 1.96 2.61 17.92
N ILE A 301 1.28 3.53 18.61
CA ILE A 301 1.39 3.61 20.06
C ILE A 301 0.69 2.36 20.58
N GLY A 302 1.49 1.30 20.76
CA GLY A 302 1.07 0.14 21.53
C GLY A 302 0.72 0.62 22.93
N LEU A 303 -0.57 0.56 23.28
CA LEU A 303 -0.96 0.56 24.67
C LEU A 303 -0.42 -0.74 25.28
N PRO A 304 0.45 -0.69 26.30
CA PRO A 304 0.73 -1.88 27.09
C PRO A 304 -0.55 -2.26 27.85
N LEU A 305 -1.03 -3.48 27.63
CA LEU A 305 -1.95 -4.17 28.52
C LEU A 305 -1.13 -4.97 29.53
#